data_AF-A0A850MPB2-F1
#
_entry.id   AF-A0A850MPB2-F1
#
_cell.length_a   1.000
_cell.length_b   1.000
_cell.length_c   1.000
_cell.angle_alpha   90.00
_cell.angle_beta   90.00
_cell.angle_gamma   90.00
#
_symmetry.space_group_name_H-M   'P 1'
#
loop_
_entity.id
_entity.type
_entity.pdbx_description
1 polymer ?
#
loop_
_entity_poly.entity_id
_entity_poly.type
_entity_poly.pdbx_seq_one_letter_code
_entity_poly.pdbx_strand_id
1 'polypeptide(L)'
;MSKKRVIALILVLAFGIVFILGGFLINSFIQNLVFNNIDYALLEMRDRAGPLAEPIVNSTISVNGINMIVTISSLGALFNDSSTDSGLAWYINQTYGTGDLNYTLLAQDRIAYGNNTGDPDSPYYLPGILADLNQGTGLMDYLDLYEMAVINLAEKNQMIDNYNCTWEHLGYVKDYYYNYCIVEIPTLIEMGIVSVFKPELQGLNSTLEIAEFYFLQQWCNGSLFPNGFPLPLQAGIFYGFEVGYQSQTVPIIPTNMTRNSMYQLWNTSNPYSLVTDEGLNHWWNIGPKNSTHYNATRDVNYLEDDVVDMIVAWLSRFLSNIMPYLAQEAYSLPTDTTTLGNAIQRGGVAIGLPMICLAATIIVRNRIIKRKDKSLHKQDK
;
A
#
# COMPACT_ATOMS: atom_id res chain seq x y z
N MET A 1 6.69 27.04 57.91
CA MET A 1 5.67 26.86 56.84
C MET A 1 4.37 26.38 57.50
N SER A 2 3.20 26.96 57.20
CA SER A 2 1.95 26.57 57.89
C SER A 2 1.54 25.14 57.50
N LYS A 3 0.91 24.38 58.40
CA LYS A 3 0.44 23.00 58.13
C LYS A 3 -0.42 22.93 56.85
N LYS A 4 -1.20 23.98 56.56
CA LYS A 4 -2.00 24.09 55.33
C LYS A 4 -1.13 24.15 54.07
N ARG A 5 -0.01 24.90 54.09
CA ARG A 5 0.94 25.00 52.97
C ARG A 5 1.70 23.69 52.73
N VAL A 6 2.08 22.98 53.80
CA VAL A 6 2.74 21.67 53.69
C VAL A 6 1.79 20.62 53.09
N ILE A 7 0.53 20.60 53.51
CA ILE A 7 -0.48 19.69 52.94
C ILE A 7 -0.76 20.02 51.46
N ALA A 8 -0.87 21.30 51.11
CA ALA A 8 -1.06 21.72 49.72
C ALA A 8 0.13 21.29 48.84
N LEU A 9 1.36 21.43 49.32
CA LEU A 9 2.57 21.02 48.60
C LEU A 9 2.62 19.50 48.35
N ILE A 10 2.27 18.71 49.37
CA ILE A 10 2.23 17.24 49.27
C ILE A 10 1.15 16.80 48.27
N LEU A 11 -0.01 17.46 48.25
CA LEU A 11 -1.06 17.17 47.28
C LEU A 11 -0.61 17.52 45.86
N VAL A 12 0.01 18.69 45.64
CA VAL A 12 0.53 19.07 44.31
C VAL A 12 1.60 18.09 43.82
N LEU A 13 2.51 17.65 44.70
CA LEU A 13 3.51 16.63 44.36
C LEU A 13 2.87 15.27 44.07
N ALA A 14 1.89 14.84 44.86
CA ALA A 14 1.18 13.57 44.63
C ALA A 14 0.39 13.61 43.31
N PHE A 15 -0.31 14.70 43.01
CA PHE A 15 -1.00 14.88 41.73
C PHE A 15 0.01 14.93 40.58
N GLY A 16 1.11 15.67 40.71
CA GLY A 16 2.17 15.70 39.70
C GLY A 16 2.73 14.31 39.38
N ILE A 17 3.02 13.51 40.40
CA ILE A 17 3.51 12.14 40.24
C ILE A 17 2.48 11.23 39.55
N VAL A 18 1.19 11.33 39.93
CA VAL A 18 0.12 10.53 39.29
C VAL A 18 -0.10 10.95 37.84
N PHE A 19 -0.03 12.23 37.51
CA PHE A 19 -0.13 12.70 36.12
C PHE A 19 1.08 12.27 35.29
N ILE A 20 2.29 12.31 35.85
CA ILE A 20 3.50 11.84 35.17
C ILE A 20 3.46 10.33 34.96
N LEU A 21 3.11 9.55 35.97
CA LEU A 21 3.00 8.08 35.88
C LEU A 21 1.84 7.66 34.98
N GLY A 22 0.69 8.33 35.07
CA GLY A 22 -0.46 8.07 34.22
C GLY A 22 -0.14 8.39 32.75
N GLY A 23 0.49 9.53 32.48
CA GLY A 23 0.98 9.88 31.14
C GLY A 23 2.00 8.87 30.62
N PHE A 24 2.93 8.41 31.46
CA PHE A 24 3.90 7.38 31.10
C PHE A 24 3.24 6.03 30.77
N LEU A 25 2.32 5.54 31.62
CA LEU A 25 1.62 4.27 31.40
C LEU A 25 0.71 4.31 30.16
N ILE A 26 0.04 5.44 29.94
CA ILE A 26 -0.76 5.68 28.74
C ILE A 26 0.14 5.70 27.50
N ASN A 27 1.26 6.42 27.56
CA ASN A 27 2.21 6.48 26.45
C ASN A 27 2.78 5.08 26.17
N SER A 28 3.17 4.32 27.20
CA SER A 28 3.60 2.93 27.06
C SER A 28 2.50 2.01 26.53
N PHE A 29 1.23 2.23 26.90
CA PHE A 29 0.11 1.46 26.38
C PHE A 29 -0.17 1.76 24.91
N ILE A 30 -0.18 3.04 24.51
CA ILE A 30 -0.35 3.44 23.10
C ILE A 30 0.84 2.97 22.29
N GLN A 31 2.06 3.13 22.81
CA GLN A 31 3.26 2.60 22.18
C GLN A 31 3.12 1.09 22.01
N ASN A 32 2.76 0.32 23.05
CA ASN A 32 2.56 -1.13 22.91
C ASN A 32 1.42 -1.47 21.95
N LEU A 33 0.32 -0.72 21.93
CA LEU A 33 -0.80 -0.99 21.04
C LEU A 33 -0.49 -0.62 19.59
N VAL A 34 0.31 0.41 19.34
CA VAL A 34 0.83 0.75 18.01
C VAL A 34 1.92 -0.23 17.60
N PHE A 35 2.82 -0.61 18.51
CA PHE A 35 3.97 -1.50 18.25
C PHE A 35 3.55 -2.94 17.99
N ASN A 36 2.62 -3.50 18.79
CA ASN A 36 2.16 -4.87 18.66
C ASN A 36 1.20 -5.10 17.47
N ASN A 37 1.01 -4.10 16.61
CA ASN A 37 0.12 -4.20 15.46
C ASN A 37 0.80 -3.76 14.15
N ILE A 38 2.12 -3.58 14.14
CA ILE A 38 2.82 -3.15 12.93
C ILE A 38 2.91 -4.27 11.92
N ASP A 39 3.10 -5.51 12.37
CA ASP A 39 3.05 -6.69 11.52
C ASP A 39 1.68 -6.81 10.84
N TYR A 40 0.59 -6.68 11.59
CA TYR A 40 -0.77 -6.64 11.05
C TYR A 40 -0.96 -5.49 10.07
N ALA A 41 -0.50 -4.28 10.39
CA ALA A 41 -0.59 -3.13 9.51
C ALA A 41 0.19 -3.34 8.21
N LEU A 42 1.41 -3.89 8.27
CA LEU A 42 2.24 -4.18 7.10
C LEU A 42 1.63 -5.29 6.24
N LEU A 43 1.11 -6.35 6.86
CA LEU A 43 0.40 -7.43 6.17
C LEU A 43 -0.89 -6.92 5.53
N GLU A 44 -1.67 -6.11 6.23
CA GLU A 44 -2.89 -5.49 5.70
C GLU A 44 -2.57 -4.54 4.54
N MET A 45 -1.48 -3.78 4.63
CA MET A 45 -1.02 -2.93 3.52
C MET A 45 -0.59 -3.74 2.31
N ARG A 46 0.10 -4.87 2.50
CA ARG A 46 0.39 -5.81 1.41
C ARG A 46 -0.89 -6.36 0.79
N ASP A 47 -1.82 -6.79 1.63
CA ASP A 47 -3.07 -7.40 1.17
C ASP A 47 -4.00 -6.38 0.48
N ARG A 48 -3.92 -5.08 0.84
CA ARG A 48 -4.62 -3.97 0.17
C ARG A 48 -3.91 -3.48 -1.09
N ALA A 49 -2.58 -3.38 -1.05
CA ALA A 49 -1.78 -2.87 -2.16
C ALA A 49 -1.59 -3.91 -3.27
N GLY A 50 -1.62 -5.21 -2.96
CA GLY A 50 -1.53 -6.29 -3.96
C GLY A 50 -2.60 -6.17 -5.06
N PRO A 51 -3.91 -6.09 -4.70
CA PRO A 51 -4.98 -5.87 -5.67
C PRO A 51 -4.91 -4.53 -6.40
N LEU A 52 -4.27 -3.50 -5.82
CA LEU A 52 -4.03 -2.21 -6.50
C LEU A 52 -2.83 -2.28 -7.44
N ALA A 53 -1.83 -3.09 -7.11
CA ALA A 53 -0.66 -3.34 -7.92
C ALA A 53 -1.00 -4.23 -9.12
N GLU A 54 -1.96 -5.15 -9.01
CA GLU A 54 -2.36 -6.04 -10.11
C GLU A 54 -2.77 -5.27 -11.38
N PRO A 55 -3.65 -4.24 -11.36
CA PRO A 55 -3.92 -3.39 -12.51
C PRO A 55 -2.69 -2.64 -13.05
N ILE A 56 -1.78 -2.19 -12.18
CA ILE A 56 -0.56 -1.46 -12.55
C ILE A 56 0.48 -2.39 -13.18
N VAL A 57 0.54 -3.62 -12.70
CA VAL A 57 1.36 -4.70 -13.25
C VAL A 57 0.77 -5.12 -14.58
N ASN A 58 -0.54 -5.29 -14.68
CA ASN A 58 -1.22 -5.56 -15.94
C ASN A 58 -1.01 -4.42 -16.95
N SER A 59 -1.00 -3.15 -16.53
CA SER A 59 -0.68 -2.02 -17.41
C SER A 59 0.80 -1.97 -17.81
N THR A 60 1.73 -2.25 -16.89
CA THR A 60 3.17 -2.30 -17.17
C THR A 60 3.54 -3.48 -18.08
N ILE A 61 2.87 -4.62 -17.91
CA ILE A 61 3.07 -5.77 -18.78
C ILE A 61 2.36 -5.53 -20.12
N SER A 62 1.20 -4.87 -20.13
CA SER A 62 0.56 -4.32 -21.33
C SER A 62 1.53 -3.42 -22.10
N VAL A 63 2.28 -2.51 -21.46
CA VAL A 63 3.33 -1.70 -22.13
C VAL A 63 4.39 -2.57 -22.82
N ASN A 64 4.76 -3.74 -22.27
CA ASN A 64 5.71 -4.66 -22.92
C ASN A 64 5.08 -5.45 -24.07
N GLY A 65 3.83 -5.91 -23.91
CA GLY A 65 3.04 -6.50 -25.00
C GLY A 65 2.81 -5.49 -26.13
N ILE A 66 2.61 -4.21 -25.79
CA ILE A 66 2.53 -3.11 -26.74
C ILE A 66 3.89 -2.82 -27.37
N ASN A 67 5.01 -2.92 -26.65
CA ASN A 67 6.35 -2.80 -27.27
C ASN A 67 6.64 -3.93 -28.27
N MET A 68 6.13 -5.16 -28.05
CA MET A 68 6.12 -6.21 -29.07
C MET A 68 5.27 -5.83 -30.30
N ILE A 69 4.20 -5.06 -30.11
CA ILE A 69 3.39 -4.51 -31.20
C ILE A 69 4.10 -3.37 -31.93
N VAL A 70 4.85 -2.51 -31.25
CA VAL A 70 5.62 -1.40 -31.86
C VAL A 70 6.75 -1.93 -32.77
N THR A 71 7.23 -3.16 -32.55
CA THR A 71 8.14 -3.84 -33.49
C THR A 71 7.49 -4.29 -34.81
N ILE A 72 6.15 -4.27 -34.91
CA ILE A 72 5.43 -4.52 -36.17
C ILE A 72 5.54 -3.25 -37.03
N SER A 73 6.11 -3.40 -38.23
CA SER A 73 6.57 -2.30 -39.08
C SER A 73 5.48 -1.38 -39.64
N SER A 74 4.19 -1.71 -39.49
CA SER A 74 3.06 -0.88 -39.88
C SER A 74 1.74 -1.29 -39.23
N LEU A 75 0.78 -0.37 -39.13
CA LEU A 75 -0.59 -0.68 -38.67
C LEU A 75 -1.30 -1.71 -39.57
N GLY A 76 -1.06 -1.67 -40.88
CA GLY A 76 -1.58 -2.68 -41.80
C GLY A 76 -1.10 -4.09 -41.45
N ALA A 77 0.16 -4.20 -40.99
CA ALA A 77 0.71 -5.46 -40.51
C ALA A 77 0.13 -5.92 -39.16
N LEU A 78 -0.25 -4.98 -38.29
CA LEU A 78 -0.94 -5.31 -37.05
C LEU A 78 -2.36 -5.84 -37.29
N PHE A 79 -3.14 -5.17 -38.14
CA PHE A 79 -4.59 -5.44 -38.25
C PHE A 79 -4.99 -6.45 -39.33
N ASN A 80 -4.28 -6.48 -40.47
CA ASN A 80 -4.72 -7.24 -41.64
C ASN A 80 -3.69 -8.29 -42.13
N ASP A 81 -2.44 -8.23 -41.67
CA ASP A 81 -1.41 -9.17 -42.12
C ASP A 81 -1.41 -10.45 -41.28
N SER A 82 -1.90 -11.53 -41.87
CA SER A 82 -1.87 -12.87 -41.24
C SER A 82 -0.53 -13.60 -41.44
N SER A 83 0.46 -12.99 -42.11
CA SER A 83 1.75 -13.62 -42.40
C SER A 83 2.79 -13.46 -41.29
N THR A 84 2.50 -12.60 -40.30
CA THR A 84 3.32 -12.43 -39.10
C THR A 84 2.65 -13.11 -37.91
N ASP A 85 3.38 -13.97 -37.18
CA ASP A 85 2.88 -14.76 -36.04
C ASP A 85 2.57 -13.90 -34.78
N SER A 86 2.32 -12.61 -34.96
CA SER A 86 2.17 -11.64 -33.87
C SER A 86 1.12 -10.56 -34.15
N GLY A 87 0.41 -10.61 -35.28
CA GLY A 87 -0.64 -9.65 -35.63
C GLY A 87 -2.04 -10.10 -35.21
N LEU A 88 -2.96 -9.14 -35.08
CA LEU A 88 -4.38 -9.38 -34.82
C LEU A 88 -4.97 -10.35 -35.86
N ALA A 89 -4.68 -10.13 -37.14
CA ALA A 89 -5.15 -10.98 -38.23
C ALA A 89 -4.69 -12.44 -38.08
N TRP A 90 -3.44 -12.66 -37.65
CA TRP A 90 -2.94 -14.00 -37.40
C TRP A 90 -3.69 -14.67 -36.24
N TYR A 91 -3.79 -13.99 -35.10
CA TYR A 91 -4.47 -14.54 -33.92
C TYR A 91 -5.93 -14.91 -34.21
N ILE A 92 -6.65 -14.01 -34.88
CA ILE A 92 -8.06 -14.21 -35.19
C ILE A 92 -8.23 -15.34 -36.21
N ASN A 93 -7.34 -15.46 -37.20
CA ASN A 93 -7.36 -16.58 -38.13
C ASN A 93 -7.10 -17.94 -37.43
N GLN A 94 -6.16 -18.00 -36.47
CA GLN A 94 -5.94 -19.21 -35.67
C GLN A 94 -7.13 -19.56 -34.77
N THR A 95 -7.76 -18.55 -34.16
CA THR A 95 -8.80 -18.76 -33.14
C THR A 95 -10.17 -19.03 -33.76
N TYR A 96 -10.51 -18.31 -34.84
CA TYR A 96 -11.85 -18.29 -35.42
C TYR A 96 -11.90 -18.83 -36.85
N GLY A 97 -10.76 -19.16 -37.47
CA GLY A 97 -10.69 -19.68 -38.85
C GLY A 97 -11.08 -18.66 -39.92
N THR A 98 -11.09 -17.38 -39.56
CA THR A 98 -11.47 -16.27 -40.43
C THR A 98 -10.23 -15.69 -41.12
N GLY A 99 -10.29 -15.55 -42.45
CA GLY A 99 -9.24 -14.89 -43.24
C GLY A 99 -9.14 -13.38 -42.99
N ASP A 100 -8.55 -12.64 -43.94
CA ASP A 100 -8.32 -11.18 -43.87
C ASP A 100 -9.47 -10.41 -43.18
N LEU A 101 -9.14 -9.68 -42.11
CA LEU A 101 -10.09 -8.95 -41.27
C LEU A 101 -10.62 -7.68 -41.94
N ASN A 102 -10.01 -7.25 -43.07
CA ASN A 102 -10.50 -6.16 -43.91
C ASN A 102 -10.80 -4.85 -43.15
N TYR A 103 -10.00 -4.50 -42.13
CA TYR A 103 -10.13 -3.19 -41.49
C TYR A 103 -9.81 -2.09 -42.50
N THR A 104 -10.69 -1.08 -42.59
CA THR A 104 -10.40 0.14 -43.36
C THR A 104 -9.24 0.90 -42.73
N LEU A 105 -8.46 1.65 -43.53
CA LEU A 105 -7.36 2.49 -43.00
C LEU A 105 -7.85 3.45 -41.90
N LEU A 106 -9.05 4.00 -42.05
CA LEU A 106 -9.66 4.87 -41.05
C LEU A 106 -9.96 4.11 -39.75
N ALA A 107 -10.46 2.87 -39.84
CA ALA A 107 -10.70 2.06 -38.66
C ALA A 107 -9.40 1.71 -37.93
N GLN A 108 -8.36 1.32 -38.67
CA GLN A 108 -7.05 1.02 -38.11
C GLN A 108 -6.48 2.24 -37.36
N ASP A 109 -6.53 3.41 -37.98
CA ASP A 109 -6.03 4.67 -37.40
C ASP A 109 -6.78 5.05 -36.13
N ARG A 110 -8.12 4.96 -36.15
CA ARG A 110 -8.96 5.28 -34.98
C ARG A 110 -8.83 4.28 -33.85
N ILE A 111 -8.68 2.98 -34.14
CA ILE A 111 -8.46 1.97 -33.09
C ILE A 111 -7.05 2.14 -32.50
N ALA A 112 -6.05 2.41 -33.34
CA ALA A 112 -4.67 2.59 -32.91
C ALA A 112 -4.49 3.85 -32.07
N TYR A 113 -4.91 5.00 -32.57
CA TYR A 113 -4.57 6.30 -32.00
C TYR A 113 -5.76 7.03 -31.37
N GLY A 114 -6.97 6.49 -31.48
CA GLY A 114 -8.16 7.11 -30.93
C GLY A 114 -8.60 8.32 -31.75
N ASN A 115 -9.21 9.31 -31.10
CA ASN A 115 -9.35 10.64 -31.69
C ASN A 115 -8.71 11.73 -30.80
N ASN A 116 -8.05 12.68 -31.46
CA ASN A 116 -7.28 13.74 -30.83
C ASN A 116 -8.16 14.89 -30.32
N THR A 117 -9.33 14.65 -29.72
CA THR A 117 -10.08 15.77 -29.13
C THR A 117 -9.34 16.40 -27.94
N GLY A 118 -8.39 15.66 -27.32
CA GLY A 118 -7.57 16.15 -26.20
C GLY A 118 -8.35 16.42 -24.91
N ASP A 119 -9.65 16.18 -24.93
CA ASP A 119 -10.59 16.34 -23.84
C ASP A 119 -11.22 14.96 -23.54
N PRO A 120 -10.85 14.31 -22.42
CA PRO A 120 -11.40 13.01 -22.03
C PRO A 120 -12.87 13.08 -21.59
N ASP A 121 -13.39 14.28 -21.26
CA ASP A 121 -14.80 14.48 -20.93
C ASP A 121 -15.68 14.73 -22.18
N SER A 122 -15.06 14.80 -23.35
CA SER A 122 -15.77 14.94 -24.61
C SER A 122 -16.65 13.70 -24.85
N PRO A 123 -17.93 13.86 -25.24
CA PRO A 123 -18.74 12.73 -25.70
C PRO A 123 -18.20 12.12 -27.00
N TYR A 124 -17.21 12.76 -27.61
CA TYR A 124 -16.49 12.25 -28.77
C TYR A 124 -15.14 11.66 -28.41
N TYR A 125 -14.70 11.68 -27.15
CA TYR A 125 -13.43 11.07 -26.77
C TYR A 125 -13.43 9.60 -27.18
N LEU A 126 -12.38 9.22 -27.91
CA LEU A 126 -12.22 7.87 -28.42
C LEU A 126 -10.84 7.37 -28.01
N PRO A 127 -10.74 6.42 -27.07
CA PRO A 127 -9.44 5.91 -26.65
C PRO A 127 -8.78 5.14 -27.80
N GLY A 128 -7.51 5.43 -28.05
CA GLY A 128 -6.67 4.65 -28.94
C GLY A 128 -5.86 3.65 -28.15
N ILE A 129 -5.73 2.41 -28.62
CA ILE A 129 -4.94 1.38 -27.91
C ILE A 129 -3.45 1.76 -27.77
N LEU A 130 -2.94 2.62 -28.65
CA LEU A 130 -1.58 3.17 -28.62
C LEU A 130 -1.55 4.61 -28.07
N ALA A 131 -2.70 5.19 -27.70
CA ALA A 131 -2.74 6.46 -26.99
C ALA A 131 -2.08 6.28 -25.61
N ASP A 132 -1.22 7.22 -25.25
CA ASP A 132 -0.47 7.17 -23.98
C ASP A 132 0.25 5.85 -23.74
N LEU A 133 0.89 5.33 -24.81
CA LEU A 133 1.78 4.17 -24.85
C LEU A 133 2.70 4.01 -23.62
N ASN A 134 3.22 5.11 -23.08
CA ASN A 134 4.14 5.11 -21.93
C ASN A 134 3.43 4.78 -20.60
N GLN A 135 2.12 4.96 -20.53
CA GLN A 135 1.28 4.76 -19.35
C GLN A 135 0.34 3.54 -19.51
N GLY A 136 0.13 3.07 -20.75
CA GLY A 136 -0.75 1.93 -21.06
C GLY A 136 -2.24 2.22 -20.88
N THR A 137 -2.60 3.48 -20.64
CA THR A 137 -3.98 3.90 -20.35
C THR A 137 -4.88 3.77 -21.57
N GLY A 138 -4.40 4.08 -22.78
CA GLY A 138 -5.21 4.01 -24.00
C GLY A 138 -5.77 2.60 -24.31
N LEU A 139 -5.01 1.53 -24.01
CA LEU A 139 -5.52 0.16 -24.13
C LEU A 139 -6.59 -0.12 -23.07
N MET A 140 -6.34 0.25 -21.81
CA MET A 140 -7.29 -0.01 -20.72
C MET A 140 -8.59 0.77 -20.94
N ASP A 141 -8.50 2.04 -21.34
CA ASP A 141 -9.64 2.88 -21.65
C ASP A 141 -10.46 2.31 -22.83
N TYR A 142 -9.79 1.73 -23.84
CA TYR A 142 -10.46 1.02 -24.93
C TYR A 142 -11.25 -0.20 -24.43
N LEU A 143 -10.64 -1.01 -23.55
CA LEU A 143 -11.27 -2.21 -22.99
C LEU A 143 -12.45 -1.85 -22.08
N ASP A 144 -12.30 -0.85 -21.22
CA ASP A 144 -13.37 -0.35 -20.36
C ASP A 144 -14.55 0.18 -21.18
N LEU A 145 -14.27 0.95 -22.24
CA LEU A 145 -15.30 1.43 -23.15
C LEU A 145 -16.03 0.28 -23.86
N TYR A 146 -15.30 -0.75 -24.29
CA TYR A 146 -15.89 -1.94 -24.89
C TYR A 146 -16.81 -2.69 -23.91
N GLU A 147 -16.40 -2.87 -22.65
CA GLU A 147 -17.20 -3.53 -21.62
C GLU A 147 -18.48 -2.77 -21.30
N MET A 148 -18.42 -1.45 -21.21
CA MET A 148 -19.62 -0.61 -21.06
C MET A 148 -20.55 -0.77 -22.27
N ALA A 149 -20.00 -0.80 -23.48
CA ALA A 149 -20.78 -0.98 -24.71
C ALA A 149 -21.42 -2.38 -24.84
N VAL A 150 -20.86 -3.43 -24.24
CA VAL A 150 -21.50 -4.76 -24.22
C VAL A 150 -22.88 -4.72 -23.56
N ILE A 151 -23.01 -3.94 -22.49
CA ILE A 151 -24.25 -3.84 -21.70
C ILE A 151 -25.12 -2.62 -22.07
N ASN A 152 -24.58 -1.66 -22.82
CA ASN A 152 -25.31 -0.47 -23.27
C ASN A 152 -25.31 -0.31 -24.80
N LEU A 153 -26.52 -0.42 -25.38
CA LEU A 153 -26.71 -0.37 -26.83
C LEU A 153 -26.34 0.98 -27.44
N ALA A 154 -26.51 2.09 -26.71
CA ALA A 154 -26.17 3.41 -27.24
C ALA A 154 -24.65 3.55 -27.41
N GLU A 155 -23.88 3.16 -26.40
CA GLU A 155 -22.42 3.16 -26.37
C GLU A 155 -21.86 2.19 -27.41
N LYS A 156 -22.49 1.02 -27.59
CA LYS A 156 -22.16 0.10 -28.69
C LYS A 156 -22.29 0.74 -30.06
N ASN A 157 -23.43 1.39 -30.34
CA ASN A 157 -23.63 2.05 -31.63
C ASN A 157 -22.62 3.20 -31.81
N GLN A 158 -22.37 3.95 -30.74
CA GLN A 158 -21.38 5.02 -30.73
C GLN A 158 -19.96 4.51 -31.01
N MET A 159 -19.54 3.38 -30.42
CA MET A 159 -18.25 2.78 -30.72
C MET A 159 -18.15 2.33 -32.19
N ILE A 160 -19.20 1.69 -32.73
CA ILE A 160 -19.25 1.26 -34.15
C ILE A 160 -19.04 2.46 -35.06
N ASP A 161 -19.80 3.54 -34.82
CA ASP A 161 -19.73 4.77 -35.62
C ASP A 161 -18.38 5.47 -35.46
N ASN A 162 -17.87 5.54 -34.24
CA ASN A 162 -16.64 6.25 -33.93
C ASN A 162 -15.40 5.49 -34.40
N TYR A 163 -15.30 4.17 -34.24
CA TYR A 163 -14.16 3.40 -34.76
C TYR A 163 -14.31 3.03 -36.24
N ASN A 164 -15.46 3.31 -36.86
CA ASN A 164 -15.73 3.05 -38.28
C ASN A 164 -15.51 1.56 -38.65
N CYS A 165 -15.97 0.66 -37.80
CA CYS A 165 -15.86 -0.80 -37.99
C CYS A 165 -17.08 -1.52 -37.42
N THR A 166 -17.21 -2.82 -37.69
CA THR A 166 -18.33 -3.61 -37.16
C THR A 166 -18.12 -3.91 -35.67
N TRP A 167 -19.20 -4.25 -34.96
CA TRP A 167 -19.09 -4.72 -33.58
C TRP A 167 -18.21 -5.97 -33.46
N GLU A 168 -18.26 -6.84 -34.46
CA GLU A 168 -17.44 -8.04 -34.53
C GLU A 168 -15.95 -7.70 -34.61
N HIS A 169 -15.58 -6.70 -35.42
CA HIS A 169 -14.20 -6.19 -35.47
C HIS A 169 -13.74 -5.68 -34.10
N LEU A 170 -14.54 -4.86 -33.43
CA LEU A 170 -14.21 -4.40 -32.07
C LEU A 170 -14.05 -5.59 -31.10
N GLY A 171 -14.89 -6.62 -31.24
CA GLY A 171 -14.77 -7.87 -30.49
C GLY A 171 -13.46 -8.60 -30.75
N TYR A 172 -13.00 -8.65 -32.01
CA TYR A 172 -11.70 -9.24 -32.35
C TYR A 172 -10.52 -8.48 -31.72
N VAL A 173 -10.56 -7.15 -31.73
CA VAL A 173 -9.54 -6.33 -31.04
C VAL A 173 -9.55 -6.63 -29.55
N LYS A 174 -10.73 -6.60 -28.92
CA LYS A 174 -10.90 -6.95 -27.51
C LYS A 174 -10.39 -8.35 -27.22
N ASP A 175 -10.73 -9.35 -28.03
CA ASP A 175 -10.34 -10.75 -27.80
C ASP A 175 -8.85 -10.97 -28.02
N TYR A 176 -8.25 -10.32 -29.00
CA TYR A 176 -6.81 -10.33 -29.17
C TYR A 176 -6.11 -9.74 -27.96
N TYR A 177 -6.55 -8.58 -27.47
CA TYR A 177 -5.92 -8.01 -26.29
C TYR A 177 -6.21 -8.81 -25.03
N TYR A 178 -7.44 -9.23 -24.76
CA TYR A 178 -7.77 -10.02 -23.56
C TYR A 178 -7.18 -11.43 -23.58
N ASN A 179 -7.35 -12.15 -24.68
CA ASN A 179 -7.08 -13.59 -24.74
C ASN A 179 -5.72 -13.94 -25.35
N TYR A 180 -5.08 -13.00 -26.05
CA TYR A 180 -3.74 -13.18 -26.60
C TYR A 180 -2.75 -12.26 -25.88
N CYS A 181 -2.85 -10.94 -25.99
CA CYS A 181 -1.85 -10.06 -25.37
C CYS A 181 -1.87 -10.07 -23.83
N ILE A 182 -3.04 -10.23 -23.20
CA ILE A 182 -3.23 -10.22 -21.74
C ILE A 182 -3.17 -11.63 -21.17
N VAL A 183 -3.76 -12.64 -21.81
CA VAL A 183 -3.68 -14.05 -21.36
C VAL A 183 -2.37 -14.73 -21.75
N GLU A 184 -1.70 -14.34 -22.84
CA GLU A 184 -0.30 -14.76 -23.03
C GLU A 184 0.62 -14.14 -22.00
N ILE A 185 0.26 -13.13 -21.21
CA ILE A 185 1.14 -12.69 -20.12
C ILE A 185 1.29 -13.79 -19.06
N PRO A 186 0.20 -14.32 -18.44
CA PRO A 186 0.26 -15.52 -17.61
C PRO A 186 0.88 -16.72 -18.33
N THR A 187 0.59 -16.92 -19.62
CA THR A 187 1.11 -18.08 -20.36
C THR A 187 2.60 -17.94 -20.70
N LEU A 188 3.11 -16.74 -20.97
CA LEU A 188 4.53 -16.41 -21.17
C LEU A 188 5.31 -16.42 -19.84
N ILE A 189 4.63 -16.17 -18.72
CA ILE A 189 5.13 -16.38 -17.36
C ILE A 189 5.27 -17.89 -17.11
N GLU A 190 4.22 -18.68 -17.39
CA GLU A 190 4.25 -20.15 -17.27
C GLU A 190 5.22 -20.83 -18.26
N MET A 191 5.43 -20.23 -19.44
CA MET A 191 6.39 -20.69 -20.46
C MET A 191 7.82 -20.16 -20.23
N GLY A 192 8.05 -19.34 -19.19
CA GLY A 192 9.37 -18.82 -18.83
C GLY A 192 9.93 -17.74 -19.77
N ILE A 193 9.16 -17.24 -20.73
CA ILE A 193 9.59 -16.24 -21.72
C ILE A 193 9.74 -14.85 -21.10
N VAL A 194 8.94 -14.51 -20.07
CA VAL A 194 9.09 -13.25 -19.32
C VAL A 194 10.47 -13.12 -18.67
N SER A 195 11.07 -14.25 -18.25
CA SER A 195 12.44 -14.27 -17.68
C SER A 195 13.54 -13.92 -18.69
N VAL A 196 13.27 -14.05 -19.99
CA VAL A 196 14.21 -13.72 -21.07
C VAL A 196 14.25 -12.21 -21.31
N PHE A 197 13.11 -11.52 -21.15
CA PHE A 197 13.00 -10.07 -21.36
C PHE A 197 13.18 -9.24 -20.09
N LYS A 198 12.85 -9.81 -18.92
CA LYS A 198 13.06 -9.23 -17.60
C LYS A 198 13.70 -10.27 -16.68
N PRO A 199 15.04 -10.36 -16.65
CA PRO A 199 15.77 -11.32 -15.82
C PRO A 199 15.35 -11.30 -14.35
N GLU A 200 14.91 -10.14 -13.84
CA GLU A 200 14.44 -9.98 -12.46
C GLU A 200 13.17 -10.79 -12.12
N LEU A 201 12.36 -11.13 -13.13
CA LEU A 201 11.14 -11.93 -12.98
C LEU A 201 11.40 -13.44 -13.08
N GLN A 202 12.65 -13.87 -13.31
CA GLN A 202 12.99 -15.27 -13.52
C GLN A 202 12.58 -16.18 -12.35
N GLY A 203 11.74 -17.17 -12.62
CA GLY A 203 11.29 -18.17 -11.64
C GLY A 203 10.01 -17.79 -10.89
N LEU A 204 9.38 -16.66 -11.20
CA LEU A 204 8.00 -16.35 -10.82
C LEU A 204 7.08 -16.98 -11.89
N ASN A 205 6.07 -17.73 -11.47
CA ASN A 205 5.24 -18.57 -12.34
C ASN A 205 3.76 -18.19 -12.31
N SER A 206 3.38 -17.15 -11.57
CA SER A 206 2.00 -16.67 -11.49
C SER A 206 1.92 -15.14 -11.46
N THR A 207 0.76 -14.61 -11.88
CA THR A 207 0.44 -13.18 -11.76
C THR A 207 0.55 -12.69 -10.33
N LEU A 208 0.13 -13.51 -9.35
CA LEU A 208 0.21 -13.17 -7.93
C LEU A 208 1.66 -13.00 -7.46
N GLU A 209 2.56 -13.91 -7.83
CA GLU A 209 3.99 -13.82 -7.50
C GLU A 209 4.65 -12.59 -8.14
N ILE A 210 4.21 -12.18 -9.32
CA ILE A 210 4.71 -10.98 -10.00
C ILE A 210 4.16 -9.71 -9.37
N ALA A 211 2.88 -9.69 -9.02
CA ALA A 211 2.27 -8.59 -8.28
C ALA A 211 2.96 -8.39 -6.93
N GLU A 212 3.22 -9.48 -6.20
CA GLU A 212 3.99 -9.46 -4.96
C GLU A 212 5.41 -8.93 -5.21
N PHE A 213 6.12 -9.41 -6.23
CA PHE A 213 7.44 -8.89 -6.58
C PHE A 213 7.42 -7.38 -6.85
N TYR A 214 6.45 -6.88 -7.60
CA TYR A 214 6.33 -5.45 -7.90
C TYR A 214 5.92 -4.61 -6.69
N PHE A 215 5.07 -5.15 -5.81
CA PHE A 215 4.80 -4.53 -4.52
C PHE A 215 6.07 -4.40 -3.68
N LEU A 216 6.87 -5.47 -3.58
CA LEU A 216 8.12 -5.48 -2.84
C LEU A 216 9.15 -4.52 -3.46
N GLN A 217 9.25 -4.49 -4.80
CA GLN A 217 10.07 -3.55 -5.54
C GLN A 217 9.66 -2.10 -5.31
N GLN A 218 8.36 -1.81 -5.32
CA GLN A 218 7.88 -0.48 -4.99
C GLN A 218 8.26 -0.12 -3.56
N TRP A 219 7.99 -1.01 -2.61
CA TRP A 219 8.30 -0.79 -1.19
C TRP A 219 9.79 -0.53 -0.94
N CYS A 220 10.70 -1.27 -1.57
CA CYS A 220 12.13 -1.13 -1.29
C CYS A 220 12.86 -0.11 -2.16
N ASN A 221 12.38 0.14 -3.38
CA ASN A 221 13.12 0.90 -4.39
C ASN A 221 12.33 2.05 -5.00
N GLY A 222 11.02 2.16 -4.76
CA GLY A 222 10.18 3.16 -5.40
C GLY A 222 10.08 2.99 -6.92
N SER A 223 10.25 1.76 -7.43
CA SER A 223 10.46 1.47 -8.85
C SER A 223 9.28 1.81 -9.76
N LEU A 224 8.05 1.83 -9.24
CA LEU A 224 6.83 2.14 -10.01
C LEU A 224 6.37 3.58 -9.79
N PHE A 225 6.41 4.04 -8.54
CA PHE A 225 6.08 5.40 -8.15
C PHE A 225 7.30 6.04 -7.51
N PRO A 226 8.13 6.76 -8.31
CA PRO A 226 9.40 7.29 -7.83
C PRO A 226 9.23 8.29 -6.69
N ASN A 227 8.07 8.93 -6.56
CA ASN A 227 7.76 9.88 -5.50
C ASN A 227 6.89 9.30 -4.38
N GLY A 228 6.72 7.98 -4.35
CA GLY A 228 5.90 7.26 -3.37
C GLY A 228 4.49 6.92 -3.86
N PHE A 229 4.02 5.77 -3.41
CA PHE A 229 2.69 5.25 -3.68
C PHE A 229 1.65 6.02 -2.85
N PRO A 230 0.60 6.57 -3.48
CA PRO A 230 -0.47 7.21 -2.75
C PRO A 230 -1.31 6.16 -2.03
N LEU A 231 -1.31 6.19 -0.69
CA LEU A 231 -2.13 5.33 0.15
C LEU A 231 -3.44 6.03 0.51
N PRO A 232 -4.58 5.64 -0.08
CA PRO A 232 -5.88 6.14 0.33
C PRO A 232 -6.27 5.51 1.68
N LEU A 233 -6.30 6.33 2.73
CA LEU A 233 -6.83 5.97 4.04
C LEU A 233 -8.09 6.80 4.33
N GLN A 234 -8.87 6.40 5.34
CA GLN A 234 -10.09 7.13 5.69
C GLN A 234 -9.83 8.63 5.99
N ALA A 235 -8.66 8.96 6.52
CA ALA A 235 -8.26 10.32 6.86
C ALA A 235 -7.73 11.14 5.67
N GLY A 236 -7.50 10.53 4.50
CA GLY A 236 -6.94 11.19 3.31
C GLY A 236 -5.91 10.32 2.59
N ILE A 237 -5.16 10.93 1.67
CA ILE A 237 -4.10 10.26 0.91
C ILE A 237 -2.76 10.51 1.61
N PHE A 238 -2.04 9.43 1.92
CA PHE A 238 -0.76 9.47 2.62
C PHE A 238 0.35 8.85 1.77
N TYR A 239 1.60 9.21 2.07
CA TYR A 239 2.80 8.76 1.38
C TYR A 239 3.90 8.46 2.39
N GLY A 240 4.85 7.61 2.02
CA GLY A 240 5.95 7.20 2.88
C GLY A 240 5.86 5.76 3.36
N PHE A 241 5.20 4.92 2.56
CA PHE A 241 5.25 3.49 2.72
C PHE A 241 6.63 2.91 2.39
N GLU A 242 7.30 3.50 1.41
CA GLU A 242 8.53 2.97 0.85
C GLU A 242 9.75 3.29 1.71
N VAL A 243 10.66 2.31 1.78
CA VAL A 243 12.00 2.50 2.33
C VAL A 243 12.72 3.55 1.49
N GLY A 244 13.35 4.53 2.15
CA GLY A 244 14.03 5.62 1.44
C GLY A 244 13.13 6.78 0.99
N TYR A 245 11.81 6.72 1.25
CA TYR A 245 10.92 7.86 1.02
C TYR A 245 11.36 9.09 1.82
N GLN A 246 11.21 10.28 1.23
CA GLN A 246 11.54 11.55 1.88
C GLN A 246 10.36 12.52 1.86
N SER A 247 9.79 12.77 0.68
CA SER A 247 8.64 13.64 0.47
C SER A 247 8.05 13.40 -0.92
N GLN A 248 6.84 13.88 -1.18
CA GLN A 248 6.18 13.73 -2.50
C GLN A 248 6.90 14.46 -3.65
N THR A 249 7.78 15.41 -3.32
CA THR A 249 8.52 16.20 -4.32
C THR A 249 9.95 15.72 -4.52
N VAL A 250 10.40 14.72 -3.77
CA VAL A 250 11.76 14.19 -3.83
C VAL A 250 11.67 12.69 -4.13
N PRO A 251 12.32 12.21 -5.20
CA PRO A 251 12.32 10.80 -5.51
C PRO A 251 12.84 9.94 -4.35
N ILE A 252 12.27 8.76 -4.20
CA ILE A 252 12.70 7.72 -3.27
C ILE A 252 14.17 7.39 -3.56
N ILE A 253 14.97 7.31 -2.50
CA ILE A 253 16.31 6.74 -2.62
C ILE A 253 16.14 5.22 -2.68
N PRO A 254 16.51 4.56 -3.80
CA PRO A 254 16.38 3.13 -3.91
C PRO A 254 17.36 2.43 -2.96
N THR A 255 16.90 1.37 -2.30
CA THR A 255 17.78 0.53 -1.47
C THR A 255 18.65 -0.42 -2.31
N ASN A 256 18.25 -0.68 -3.58
CA ASN A 256 18.85 -1.67 -4.45
C ASN A 256 18.86 -3.09 -3.85
N MET A 257 17.91 -3.40 -2.96
CA MET A 257 17.78 -4.73 -2.37
C MET A 257 17.58 -5.81 -3.44
N THR A 258 18.23 -6.95 -3.23
CA THR A 258 18.02 -8.13 -4.09
C THR A 258 16.62 -8.72 -3.87
N ARG A 259 16.15 -9.50 -4.84
CA ARG A 259 14.88 -10.23 -4.71
C ARG A 259 14.81 -11.07 -3.44
N ASN A 260 15.86 -11.83 -3.14
CA ASN A 260 15.90 -12.68 -1.95
C ASN A 260 15.82 -11.85 -0.67
N SER A 261 16.52 -10.72 -0.60
CA SER A 261 16.49 -9.83 0.57
C SER A 261 15.08 -9.29 0.83
N MET A 262 14.38 -8.84 -0.23
CA MET A 262 13.00 -8.38 -0.12
C MET A 262 12.07 -9.47 0.43
N TYR A 263 12.12 -10.68 -0.12
CA TYR A 263 11.28 -11.78 0.34
C TYR A 263 11.60 -12.21 1.78
N GLN A 264 12.87 -12.21 2.20
CA GLN A 264 13.22 -12.55 3.60
C GLN A 264 12.63 -11.55 4.60
N LEU A 265 12.59 -10.26 4.26
CA LEU A 265 11.98 -9.23 5.10
C LEU A 265 10.46 -9.38 5.21
N TRP A 266 9.80 -10.02 4.25
CA TRP A 266 8.35 -10.25 4.24
C TRP A 266 7.98 -11.71 4.50
N ASN A 267 8.94 -12.55 4.90
CA ASN A 267 8.73 -13.95 5.19
C ASN A 267 8.23 -14.15 6.64
N THR A 268 6.97 -14.56 6.79
CA THR A 268 6.36 -14.81 8.11
C THR A 268 6.95 -16.00 8.87
N SER A 269 7.76 -16.84 8.21
CA SER A 269 8.52 -17.92 8.85
C SER A 269 9.95 -17.51 9.24
N ASN A 270 10.40 -16.31 8.84
CA ASN A 270 11.70 -15.78 9.21
C ASN A 270 11.59 -14.98 10.52
N PRO A 271 12.29 -15.37 11.61
CA PRO A 271 12.23 -14.67 12.89
C PRO A 271 12.92 -13.30 12.88
N TYR A 272 13.60 -12.92 11.79
CA TYR A 272 14.20 -11.59 11.59
C TYR A 272 13.46 -10.74 10.55
N SER A 273 12.25 -11.13 10.15
CA SER A 273 11.42 -10.40 9.18
C SER A 273 10.81 -9.12 9.76
N LEU A 274 10.23 -8.28 8.91
CA LEU A 274 9.45 -7.10 9.30
C LEU A 274 7.95 -7.41 9.48
N VAL A 275 7.53 -8.66 9.27
CA VAL A 275 6.09 -9.02 9.27
C VAL A 275 5.75 -10.08 10.32
N THR A 276 6.58 -10.17 11.35
CA THR A 276 6.32 -10.99 12.53
C THR A 276 6.62 -10.18 13.78
N ASP A 277 5.89 -10.40 14.86
CA ASP A 277 6.16 -9.79 16.17
C ASP A 277 7.63 -9.99 16.63
N GLU A 278 8.15 -11.22 16.46
CA GLU A 278 9.52 -11.56 16.83
C GLU A 278 10.52 -10.76 16.00
N GLY A 279 10.34 -10.75 14.67
CA GLY A 279 11.23 -10.04 13.76
C GLY A 279 11.19 -8.53 13.94
N LEU A 280 10.02 -7.93 14.10
CA LEU A 280 9.90 -6.52 14.48
C LEU A 280 10.66 -6.28 15.80
N ASN A 281 10.48 -7.11 16.83
CA ASN A 281 11.25 -6.95 18.06
C ASN A 281 12.79 -7.01 17.82
N HIS A 282 13.27 -7.79 16.85
CA HIS A 282 14.68 -7.75 16.43
C HIS A 282 15.07 -6.40 15.81
N TRP A 283 14.26 -5.84 14.92
CA TRP A 283 14.51 -4.54 14.26
C TRP A 283 14.52 -3.35 15.22
N TRP A 284 13.67 -3.36 16.25
CA TRP A 284 13.63 -2.29 17.26
C TRP A 284 14.86 -2.32 18.16
N ASN A 285 15.30 -3.53 18.49
CA ASN A 285 16.43 -3.76 19.38
C ASN A 285 17.71 -4.02 18.60
N ILE A 286 17.78 -3.57 17.33
CA ILE A 286 18.87 -3.93 16.42
C ILE A 286 20.25 -3.56 16.97
N GLY A 287 20.29 -2.55 17.85
CA GLY A 287 21.48 -2.14 18.57
C GLY A 287 22.47 -1.37 17.67
N PRO A 288 23.69 -1.10 18.17
CA PRO A 288 24.70 -0.43 17.37
C PRO A 288 25.18 -1.33 16.23
N LYS A 289 25.61 -0.68 15.13
CA LYS A 289 26.25 -1.32 13.98
C LYS A 289 27.37 -2.26 14.42
N ASN A 290 27.45 -3.43 13.79
CA ASN A 290 28.38 -4.53 14.11
C ASN A 290 28.14 -5.26 15.44
N SER A 291 27.08 -4.96 16.19
CA SER A 291 26.69 -5.81 17.32
C SER A 291 26.30 -7.21 16.83
N THR A 292 26.37 -8.22 17.71
CA THR A 292 25.96 -9.60 17.38
C THR A 292 24.54 -9.65 16.83
N HIS A 293 23.63 -8.86 17.42
CA HIS A 293 22.23 -8.84 17.04
C HIS A 293 22.00 -8.08 15.72
N TYR A 294 22.70 -6.97 15.50
CA TYR A 294 22.73 -6.27 14.21
C TYR A 294 23.19 -7.20 13.09
N ASN A 295 24.34 -7.87 13.28
CA ASN A 295 24.90 -8.76 12.27
C ASN A 295 23.96 -9.94 11.97
N ALA A 296 23.36 -10.55 13.01
CA ALA A 296 22.39 -11.63 12.80
C ALA A 296 21.17 -11.17 11.97
N THR A 297 20.61 -10.01 12.30
CA THR A 297 19.45 -9.45 11.58
C THR A 297 19.80 -9.10 10.13
N ARG A 298 20.97 -8.50 9.90
CA ARG A 298 21.48 -8.18 8.56
C ARG A 298 21.73 -9.43 7.73
N ASP A 299 22.47 -10.40 8.29
CA ASP A 299 22.98 -11.56 7.56
C ASP A 299 21.84 -12.51 7.19
N VAL A 300 20.85 -12.72 8.07
CA VAL A 300 19.66 -13.55 7.76
C VAL A 300 18.81 -12.95 6.64
N ASN A 301 18.73 -11.62 6.58
CA ASN A 301 17.96 -10.91 5.55
C ASN A 301 18.78 -10.56 4.30
N TYR A 302 20.04 -10.99 4.22
CA TYR A 302 20.95 -10.72 3.09
C TYR A 302 21.05 -9.23 2.76
N LEU A 303 21.24 -8.38 3.76
CA LEU A 303 21.28 -6.93 3.60
C LEU A 303 22.69 -6.36 3.66
N GLU A 304 22.89 -5.26 2.94
CA GLU A 304 24.05 -4.40 3.15
C GLU A 304 23.80 -3.46 4.35
N ASP A 305 24.88 -2.92 4.91
CA ASP A 305 24.78 -2.13 6.14
C ASP A 305 23.99 -0.83 5.97
N ASP A 306 24.17 -0.16 4.84
CA ASP A 306 23.43 1.07 4.50
C ASP A 306 21.94 0.81 4.32
N VAL A 307 21.58 -0.35 3.75
CA VAL A 307 20.18 -0.79 3.64
C VAL A 307 19.55 -1.02 5.02
N VAL A 308 20.28 -1.62 5.96
CA VAL A 308 19.81 -1.77 7.35
C VAL A 308 19.55 -0.39 7.98
N ASP A 309 20.48 0.56 7.82
CA ASP A 309 20.33 1.92 8.33
C ASP A 309 19.09 2.62 7.70
N MET A 310 18.85 2.43 6.40
CA MET A 310 17.66 2.94 5.71
C MET A 310 16.35 2.35 6.25
N ILE A 311 16.31 1.03 6.50
CA ILE A 311 15.13 0.35 7.06
C ILE A 311 14.83 0.87 8.47
N VAL A 312 15.84 0.99 9.34
CA VAL A 312 15.65 1.50 10.71
C VAL A 312 15.14 2.94 10.70
N ALA A 313 15.69 3.78 9.82
CA ALA A 313 15.23 5.16 9.65
C ALA A 313 13.82 5.24 9.04
N TRP A 314 13.49 4.34 8.11
CA TRP A 314 12.15 4.21 7.54
C TRP A 314 11.14 3.80 8.61
N LEU A 315 11.43 2.76 9.38
CA LEU A 315 10.55 2.22 10.42
C LEU A 315 10.12 3.31 11.42
N SER A 316 11.08 4.13 11.85
CA SER A 316 10.82 5.27 12.74
C SER A 316 9.87 6.31 12.13
N ARG A 317 9.97 6.56 10.82
CA ARG A 317 9.11 7.51 10.09
C ARG A 317 7.74 6.93 9.76
N PHE A 318 7.70 5.65 9.39
CA PHE A 318 6.47 4.91 9.13
C PHE A 318 5.58 4.91 10.40
N LEU A 319 6.19 4.66 11.55
CA LEU A 319 5.58 4.78 12.87
C LEU A 319 5.00 6.16 13.18
N SER A 320 5.71 7.24 12.85
CA SER A 320 5.26 8.59 13.17
C SER A 320 4.22 9.13 12.19
N ASN A 321 4.28 8.69 10.92
CA ASN A 321 3.57 9.34 9.82
C ASN A 321 2.44 8.52 9.22
N ILE A 322 2.49 7.18 9.32
CA ILE A 322 1.49 6.29 8.67
C ILE A 322 0.69 5.52 9.72
N MET A 323 1.38 4.92 10.69
CA MET A 323 0.74 4.07 11.71
C MET A 323 -0.41 4.73 12.48
N PRO A 324 -0.39 6.03 12.85
CA PRO A 324 -1.51 6.65 13.54
C PRO A 324 -2.81 6.60 12.73
N TYR A 325 -2.72 6.76 11.40
CA TYR A 325 -3.87 6.74 10.50
C TYR A 325 -4.38 5.32 10.26
N LEU A 326 -3.47 4.33 10.15
CA LEU A 326 -3.84 2.92 10.08
C LEU A 326 -4.51 2.44 11.37
N ALA A 327 -3.94 2.78 12.53
CA ALA A 327 -4.53 2.46 13.83
C ALA A 327 -5.89 3.15 14.02
N GLN A 328 -6.05 4.36 13.51
CA GLN A 328 -7.35 5.03 13.48
C GLN A 328 -8.37 4.23 12.67
N GLU A 329 -8.04 3.80 11.46
CA GLU A 329 -8.98 3.09 10.59
C GLU A 329 -9.36 1.74 11.19
N ALA A 330 -8.39 0.99 11.71
CA ALA A 330 -8.59 -0.32 12.32
C ALA A 330 -9.39 -0.25 13.64
N TYR A 331 -9.16 0.78 14.47
CA TYR A 331 -9.71 0.86 15.83
C TYR A 331 -10.71 2.01 16.05
N SER A 332 -11.08 2.73 14.99
CA SER A 332 -11.93 3.93 15.05
C SER A 332 -11.42 5.00 16.03
N LEU A 333 -10.10 5.19 16.11
CA LEU A 333 -9.47 6.16 17.01
C LEU A 333 -9.54 7.60 16.42
N PRO A 334 -9.51 8.66 17.25
CA PRO A 334 -9.45 10.04 16.77
C PRO A 334 -8.17 10.33 15.95
N THR A 335 -8.31 11.10 14.86
CA THR A 335 -7.30 11.41 13.82
C THR A 335 -6.11 12.24 14.32
N ASP A 336 -6.36 13.13 15.28
CA ASP A 336 -5.40 14.16 15.65
C ASP A 336 -4.65 13.68 16.90
N THR A 337 -3.31 13.66 16.85
CA THR A 337 -2.47 13.20 17.97
C THR A 337 -2.70 14.01 19.26
N THR A 338 -3.14 15.26 19.14
CA THR A 338 -3.62 16.11 20.23
C THR A 338 -4.97 15.65 20.77
N THR A 339 -5.91 15.16 19.94
CA THR A 339 -7.22 14.66 20.37
C THR A 339 -7.19 13.19 20.75
N LEU A 340 -6.29 12.36 20.23
CA LEU A 340 -5.92 11.08 20.81
C LEU A 340 -5.25 11.30 22.17
N GLY A 341 -4.27 12.20 22.25
CA GLY A 341 -3.65 12.65 23.50
C GLY A 341 -4.69 13.20 24.49
N ASN A 342 -5.60 14.08 24.04
CA ASN A 342 -6.63 14.69 24.88
C ASN A 342 -7.77 13.72 25.23
N ALA A 343 -8.17 12.80 24.35
CA ALA A 343 -9.20 11.80 24.61
C ALA A 343 -8.69 10.80 25.65
N ILE A 344 -7.42 10.42 25.55
CA ILE A 344 -6.79 9.53 26.51
C ILE A 344 -6.43 10.26 27.80
N GLN A 345 -6.04 11.54 27.75
CA GLN A 345 -5.88 12.38 28.94
C GLN A 345 -7.24 12.60 29.64
N ARG A 346 -8.33 12.82 28.90
CA ARG A 346 -9.70 12.89 29.45
C ARG A 346 -10.16 11.54 30.02
N GLY A 347 -9.85 10.42 29.36
CA GLY A 347 -10.11 9.07 29.87
C GLY A 347 -9.34 8.74 31.14
N GLY A 348 -8.05 9.08 31.18
CA GLY A 348 -7.19 8.93 32.36
C GLY A 348 -7.61 9.84 33.52
N VAL A 349 -8.04 11.08 33.23
CA VAL A 349 -8.62 12.00 34.23
C VAL A 349 -9.98 11.48 34.74
N ALA A 350 -10.81 10.92 33.86
CA ALA A 350 -12.12 10.36 34.22
C ALA A 350 -12.03 9.11 35.10
N ILE A 351 -10.99 8.29 34.95
CA ILE A 351 -10.76 7.07 35.77
C ILE A 351 -9.90 7.39 37.01
N GLY A 352 -8.95 8.32 36.90
CA GLY A 352 -8.05 8.71 37.97
C GLY A 352 -8.72 9.56 39.07
N LEU A 353 -9.63 10.48 38.72
CA LEU A 353 -10.33 11.29 39.72
C LEU A 353 -11.18 10.46 40.70
N PRO A 354 -11.99 9.48 40.25
CA PRO A 354 -12.77 8.62 41.15
C PRO A 354 -11.90 7.86 42.15
N MET A 355 -10.74 7.34 41.73
CA MET A 355 -9.83 6.60 42.61
C MET A 355 -9.15 7.49 43.64
N ILE A 356 -8.77 8.72 43.26
CA ILE A 356 -8.21 9.71 44.19
C ILE A 356 -9.28 10.17 45.19
N CYS A 357 -10.51 10.38 44.75
CA CYS A 357 -11.64 10.69 45.61
C CYS A 357 -11.92 9.54 46.60
N LEU A 358 -11.92 8.28 46.15
CA LEU A 358 -12.08 7.11 47.01
C LEU A 358 -10.95 7.00 48.06
N ALA A 359 -9.70 7.17 47.66
CA ALA A 359 -8.55 7.16 48.57
C ALA A 359 -8.62 8.30 49.61
N ALA A 360 -8.98 9.52 49.19
CA ALA A 360 -9.18 10.64 50.10
C ALA A 360 -10.31 10.37 51.09
N THR A 361 -11.42 9.76 50.64
CA THR A 361 -12.56 9.41 51.48
C THR A 361 -12.17 8.36 52.53
N ILE A 362 -11.38 7.35 52.15
CA ILE A 362 -10.86 6.33 53.06
C ILE A 362 -9.93 6.95 54.13
N ILE A 363 -9.03 7.85 53.73
CA ILE A 363 -8.11 8.53 54.67
C ILE A 363 -8.88 9.43 55.64
N VAL A 364 -9.87 10.17 55.16
CA VAL A 364 -10.74 11.01 56.01
C VAL A 364 -11.55 10.16 56.97
N ARG A 365 -12.17 9.07 56.49
CA ARG A 365 -12.92 8.12 57.33
C ARG A 365 -12.05 7.53 58.43
N ASN A 366 -10.84 7.08 58.11
CA ASN A 366 -9.90 6.51 59.09
C ASN A 366 -9.43 7.55 60.13
N ARG A 367 -9.30 8.83 59.76
CA ARG A 367 -9.01 9.90 60.72
C ARG A 367 -10.20 10.22 61.63
N ILE A 368 -11.43 10.17 61.11
CA ILE A 368 -12.64 10.39 61.91
C ILE A 368 -12.82 9.25 62.91
N ILE A 369 -12.65 7.99 62.49
CA ILE A 369 -12.72 6.82 63.37
C ILE A 369 -11.68 6.94 64.49
N LYS A 370 -10.41 7.23 64.16
CA LYS A 370 -9.35 7.43 65.17
C LYS A 370 -9.62 8.59 66.14
N ARG A 371 -10.35 9.63 65.73
CA ARG A 371 -10.76 10.72 66.63
C ARG A 371 -11.91 10.31 67.54
N LYS A 372 -12.86 9.53 67.02
CA LYS A 372 -14.02 9.04 67.77
C LYS A 372 -13.60 8.03 68.86
N ASP A 373 -12.67 7.13 68.54
CA ASP A 373 -12.10 6.20 69.54
C ASP A 373 -11.39 6.94 70.68
N LYS A 374 -10.62 8.00 70.34
CA LYS A 374 -9.94 8.83 71.34
C LYS A 374 -10.91 9.64 72.21
N SER A 375 -12.08 10.03 71.70
CA SER A 375 -13.10 10.70 72.51
C SER A 375 -13.84 9.73 73.42
N LEU A 376 -14.10 8.50 72.97
CA LEU A 376 -14.77 7.48 73.78
C LEU A 376 -13.89 7.05 74.98
N HIS A 377 -12.60 6.81 74.75
CA HIS A 377 -11.65 6.51 75.85
C HIS A 377 -11.39 7.69 76.81
N LYS A 378 -11.90 8.88 76.51
CA LYS A 378 -11.86 10.05 77.40
C LYS A 378 -13.14 10.20 78.24
N GLN A 379 -14.20 9.47 77.93
CA GLN A 379 -15.44 9.44 78.71
C GLN A 379 -15.47 8.29 79.72
N ASP A 380 -14.66 7.24 79.49
CA ASP A 380 -14.46 6.12 80.43
C ASP A 380 -13.37 6.37 81.48
N LYS A 381 -12.85 7.60 81.56
CA LYS A 381 -11.97 8.11 82.62
C LYS A 381 -12.60 9.33 83.24
#